data_AF-A0A2V8IGJ6-F1
#
_entry.id   AF-A0A2V8IGJ6-F1
#
_cell.length_a   1.000
_cell.length_b   1.000
_cell.length_c   1.000
_cell.angle_alpha   90.00
_cell.angle_beta   90.00
_cell.angle_gamma   90.00
#
_symmetry.space_group_name_H-M   'P 1'
#
loop_
_entity.id
_entity.type
_entity.pdbx_description
1 polymer ?
#
loop_
_entity_poly.entity_id
_entity_poly.type
_entity_poly.pdbx_seq_one_letter_code
_entity_poly.pdbx_strand_id
1 'polypeptide(L)'
;MQRIAKVLICPALVLGVALTATEARAQQPEAVRQTAQGIMLDFQDTELRLVLTALAEAGGLNLVSGELPSRRVTLRTNQPVKQEDMLALLKSLAASNGLRATQDGPFLRIESIAAIPGREGAPRAAGDTIAPAERRLFVYRLKHARAARLAGTLSAIFGGRSAAGDVSRLSEPSLSEGLRAQQVPPVGAGNEPKPQVNVDVTPPRPASLPAQLRGDVQIVPEEATNSLLVRAEAGDWDVIRQAIQSLDLRPLQALIEVMIAEVRRTSDFQIGTSGRIGSDTGNGGTRVVGALTGSSAGDFALNVMRVGRINVDVALNALATSGRVRILSRPVLLAQNNQEAKILIGSERPFIQVFRSLPTDAAVRDQVVQYRDVGTSLAILPTINDDGYVSLQVSQQVSTATAETQFGAPIISTREASTHLFVRDGQTVVIGGLVERQRDQNKSGIPLLKDLPLIGGLFGS
;
A
#
# COMPACT_ATOMS: atom_id res chain seq x y z
N MET A 1 44.00 12.21 15.24
CA MET A 1 44.74 11.66 14.10
C MET A 1 43.73 11.43 12.97
N GLN A 2 43.34 12.44 12.18
CA GLN A 2 43.94 12.97 10.93
C GLN A 2 44.09 11.97 9.77
N ARG A 3 43.30 12.20 8.69
CA ARG A 3 43.55 12.14 7.22
C ARG A 3 42.19 11.87 6.52
N ILE A 4 41.51 12.80 5.84
CA ILE A 4 41.77 13.67 4.64
C ILE A 4 41.91 12.90 3.32
N ALA A 5 40.91 13.08 2.43
CA ALA A 5 40.99 13.29 0.96
C ALA A 5 39.53 13.37 0.42
N LYS A 6 38.89 14.50 0.09
CA LYS A 6 39.11 15.55 -0.93
C LYS A 6 39.20 14.99 -2.37
N VAL A 7 38.09 15.08 -3.12
CA VAL A 7 38.05 15.00 -4.60
C VAL A 7 37.75 16.39 -5.15
N LEU A 8 38.54 16.76 -6.15
CA LEU A 8 38.80 18.09 -6.65
C LEU A 8 37.94 18.40 -7.88
N ILE A 9 37.39 19.60 -7.90
CA ILE A 9 36.79 20.29 -9.05
C ILE A 9 37.91 20.77 -9.97
N CYS A 10 37.73 20.67 -11.29
CA CYS A 10 38.58 21.32 -12.28
C CYS A 10 37.71 22.05 -13.31
N PRO A 11 37.80 23.39 -13.44
CA PRO A 11 37.16 24.16 -14.48
C PRO A 11 38.17 24.69 -15.53
N ALA A 12 37.60 25.23 -16.61
CA ALA A 12 38.18 26.11 -17.63
C ALA A 12 38.75 25.46 -18.90
N LEU A 13 38.06 25.71 -20.03
CA LEU A 13 38.68 26.40 -21.15
C LEU A 13 37.62 27.22 -21.91
N VAL A 14 37.88 28.52 -22.03
CA VAL A 14 37.13 29.53 -22.78
C VAL A 14 37.92 29.88 -24.04
N LEU A 15 37.26 29.89 -25.19
CA LEU A 15 37.63 30.61 -26.42
C LEU A 15 36.28 30.83 -27.15
N GLY A 16 35.75 32.02 -27.45
CA GLY A 16 36.38 33.30 -27.70
C GLY A 16 36.32 33.63 -29.20
N VAL A 17 35.12 33.80 -29.78
CA VAL A 17 34.94 34.45 -31.09
C VAL A 17 33.68 35.33 -31.05
N ALA A 18 33.90 36.63 -31.16
CA ALA A 18 32.90 37.63 -31.52
C ALA A 18 32.99 37.88 -33.03
N LEU A 19 31.87 38.04 -33.74
CA LEU A 19 31.54 39.24 -34.52
C LEU A 19 30.26 39.04 -35.36
N THR A 20 29.56 40.18 -35.50
CA THR A 20 28.68 40.61 -36.60
C THR A 20 27.30 39.96 -36.73
N ALA A 21 26.32 40.73 -36.22
CA ALA A 21 24.97 40.77 -36.76
C ALA A 21 25.01 40.92 -38.29
N THR A 22 24.40 39.97 -38.98
CA THR A 22 24.13 40.03 -40.42
C THR A 22 22.62 40.09 -40.59
N GLU A 23 22.20 41.08 -41.37
CA GLU A 23 20.81 41.42 -41.68
C GLU A 23 20.02 40.23 -42.23
N ALA A 24 18.77 40.11 -41.77
CA ALA A 24 17.80 39.17 -42.31
C ALA A 24 17.48 39.54 -43.77
N ARG A 25 18.13 38.83 -44.71
CA ARG A 25 17.71 38.77 -46.12
C ARG A 25 16.72 37.62 -46.26
N ALA A 26 15.50 37.93 -46.66
CA ALA A 26 14.47 36.95 -46.99
C ALA A 26 15.00 35.94 -48.03
N GLN A 27 15.22 34.70 -47.62
CA GLN A 27 15.49 33.59 -48.52
C GLN A 27 14.15 33.11 -49.10
N GLN A 28 13.93 33.43 -50.38
CA GLN A 28 12.87 32.82 -51.20
C GLN A 28 13.14 31.30 -51.30
N PRO A 29 12.11 30.44 -51.15
CA PRO A 29 12.30 29.00 -51.31
C PRO A 29 12.66 28.69 -52.77
N GLU A 30 13.72 27.89 -52.96
CA GLU A 30 14.29 27.48 -54.25
C GLU A 30 13.33 26.64 -55.15
N ALA A 31 12.10 26.43 -54.70
CA ALA A 31 11.12 25.48 -55.24
C ALA A 31 10.22 26.04 -56.37
N VAL A 32 10.23 27.37 -56.60
CA VAL A 32 9.41 28.03 -57.63
C VAL A 32 10.29 28.82 -58.59
N ARG A 33 10.52 28.30 -59.80
CA ARG A 33 11.31 28.98 -60.84
C ARG A 33 10.41 29.59 -61.90
N GLN A 34 10.44 30.92 -62.03
CA GLN A 34 9.74 31.64 -63.10
C GLN A 34 10.59 31.61 -64.37
N THR A 35 10.08 30.99 -65.44
CA THR A 35 10.69 30.97 -66.77
C THR A 35 9.84 31.83 -67.71
N ALA A 36 10.41 32.36 -68.80
CA ALA A 36 9.72 33.22 -69.78
C ALA A 36 8.45 32.62 -70.42
N GLN A 37 8.16 31.34 -70.16
CA GLN A 37 7.04 30.57 -70.72
C GLN A 37 6.11 29.98 -69.63
N GLY A 38 6.34 30.24 -68.34
CA GLY A 38 5.52 29.77 -67.22
C GLY A 38 6.31 29.45 -65.95
N ILE A 39 5.63 28.91 -64.93
CA ILE A 39 6.20 28.62 -63.61
C ILE A 39 6.52 27.13 -63.49
N MET A 40 7.77 26.79 -63.16
CA MET A 40 8.21 25.42 -62.88
C MET A 40 8.25 25.21 -61.36
N LEU A 41 7.66 24.09 -60.93
CA LEU A 41 7.39 23.78 -59.52
C LEU A 41 8.07 22.46 -59.19
N ASP A 42 8.97 22.48 -58.20
CA ASP A 42 9.65 21.28 -57.69
C ASP A 42 9.67 21.31 -56.15
N PHE A 43 8.69 20.66 -55.55
CA PHE A 43 8.56 20.47 -54.11
C PHE A 43 8.83 19.01 -53.79
N GLN A 44 9.75 18.75 -52.87
CA GLN A 44 10.09 17.41 -52.42
C GLN A 44 9.97 17.35 -50.90
N ASP A 45 9.18 16.39 -50.40
CA ASP A 45 8.92 16.18 -48.97
C ASP A 45 8.58 17.46 -48.17
N THR A 46 7.76 18.32 -48.77
CA THR A 46 7.44 19.65 -48.22
C THR A 46 6.09 19.64 -47.51
N GLU A 47 5.92 20.42 -46.44
CA GLU A 47 4.63 20.52 -45.75
C GLU A 47 3.53 21.06 -46.68
N LEU A 48 2.37 20.40 -46.67
CA LEU A 48 1.23 20.72 -47.53
C LEU A 48 0.79 22.19 -47.40
N ARG A 49 0.86 22.76 -46.19
CA ARG A 49 0.55 24.17 -45.96
C ARG A 49 1.47 25.09 -46.77
N LEU A 50 2.77 24.83 -46.72
CA LEU A 50 3.78 25.64 -47.42
C LEU A 50 3.61 25.53 -48.94
N VAL A 51 3.34 24.31 -49.44
CA VAL A 51 3.08 24.07 -50.87
C VAL A 51 1.82 24.82 -51.34
N LEU A 52 0.73 24.77 -50.58
CA LEU A 52 -0.52 25.46 -50.93
C LEU A 52 -0.37 26.99 -50.90
N THR A 53 0.35 27.53 -49.91
CA THR A 53 0.66 28.96 -49.84
C THR A 53 1.53 29.40 -51.01
N ALA A 54 2.58 28.64 -51.34
CA ALA A 54 3.48 28.95 -52.45
C ALA A 54 2.77 28.87 -53.82
N LEU A 55 1.87 27.89 -54.00
CA LEU A 55 1.04 27.78 -55.21
C LEU A 55 0.05 28.93 -55.34
N ALA A 56 -0.58 29.35 -54.23
CA ALA A 56 -1.50 30.50 -54.23
C ALA A 56 -0.76 31.80 -54.55
N GLU A 57 0.43 32.00 -53.97
CA GLU A 57 1.29 33.16 -54.22
C GLU A 57 1.77 33.21 -55.68
N ALA A 58 2.24 32.08 -56.22
CA ALA A 58 2.63 31.95 -57.63
C ALA A 58 1.45 32.17 -58.60
N GLY A 59 0.22 31.85 -58.17
CA GLY A 59 -1.00 32.10 -58.92
C GLY A 59 -1.57 33.52 -58.78
N GLY A 60 -1.07 34.33 -57.83
CA GLY A 60 -1.65 35.63 -57.50
C GLY A 60 -3.00 35.56 -56.78
N LEU A 61 -3.26 34.47 -56.05
CA LEU A 61 -4.53 34.19 -55.36
C LEU A 61 -4.39 34.48 -53.85
N ASN A 62 -5.37 35.17 -53.26
CA ASN A 62 -5.40 35.35 -51.80
C ASN A 62 -5.92 34.08 -51.13
N LEU A 63 -5.09 33.42 -50.31
CA LEU A 63 -5.42 32.17 -49.65
C LEU A 63 -5.86 32.38 -48.20
N VAL A 64 -6.98 31.79 -47.80
CA VAL A 64 -7.43 31.69 -46.41
C VAL A 64 -7.48 30.22 -46.02
N SER A 65 -6.55 29.79 -45.17
CA SER A 65 -6.45 28.40 -44.70
C SER A 65 -7.06 28.23 -43.31
N GLY A 66 -7.92 27.20 -43.14
CA GLY A 66 -8.34 26.71 -41.82
C GLY A 66 -7.31 25.76 -41.18
N GLU A 67 -7.77 24.89 -40.27
CA GLU A 67 -6.93 23.83 -39.70
C GLU A 67 -6.54 22.79 -40.78
N LEU A 68 -5.37 23.00 -41.39
CA LEU A 68 -4.79 22.08 -42.35
C LEU A 68 -4.00 20.98 -41.62
N PRO A 69 -4.16 19.69 -41.99
CA PRO A 69 -3.38 18.59 -41.42
C PRO A 69 -1.90 18.71 -41.81
N SER A 70 -1.01 18.44 -40.86
CA SER A 70 0.45 18.47 -41.05
C SER A 70 0.95 17.26 -41.86
N ARG A 71 0.61 17.21 -43.16
CA ARG A 71 1.07 16.19 -44.11
C ARG A 71 2.18 16.73 -44.99
N ARG A 72 3.13 15.86 -45.37
CA ARG A 72 4.18 16.16 -46.34
C ARG A 72 3.78 15.69 -47.73
N VAL A 73 4.10 16.49 -48.74
CA VAL A 73 3.73 16.28 -50.14
C VAL A 73 4.90 16.62 -51.06
N THR A 74 5.03 15.83 -52.11
CA THR A 74 5.99 16.02 -53.20
C THR A 74 5.21 16.38 -54.46
N LEU A 75 5.53 17.50 -55.10
CA LEU A 75 4.90 17.96 -56.34
C LEU A 75 5.99 18.40 -57.31
N ARG A 76 6.09 17.74 -58.46
CA ARG A 76 7.03 18.11 -59.52
C ARG A 76 6.28 18.27 -60.83
N THR A 77 6.42 19.42 -61.46
CA THR A 77 5.86 19.67 -62.80
C THR A 77 6.93 19.42 -63.88
N ASN A 78 6.55 18.68 -64.92
CA ASN A 78 7.43 18.36 -66.06
C ASN A 78 7.33 19.39 -67.21
N GLN A 79 6.33 20.27 -67.16
CA GLN A 79 6.10 21.36 -68.10
C GLN A 79 5.82 22.66 -67.34
N PRO A 80 6.20 23.84 -67.89
CA PRO A 80 5.92 25.12 -67.27
C PRO A 80 4.41 25.34 -67.21
N VAL A 81 3.90 25.63 -66.02
CA VAL A 81 2.47 25.85 -65.78
C VAL A 81 2.15 27.33 -65.98
N LYS A 82 1.08 27.63 -66.70
CA LYS A 82 0.57 28.99 -66.85
C LYS A 82 -0.19 29.44 -65.62
N GLN A 83 -0.20 30.74 -65.34
CA GLN A 83 -0.85 31.30 -64.16
C GLN A 83 -2.36 30.99 -64.08
N GLU A 84 -3.03 30.81 -65.22
CA GLU A 84 -4.45 30.42 -65.32
C GLU A 84 -4.74 28.99 -64.84
N ASP A 85 -3.81 28.06 -65.05
CA ASP A 85 -3.96 26.64 -64.69
C ASP A 85 -3.57 26.34 -63.23
N MET A 86 -2.96 27.32 -62.54
CA MET A 86 -2.56 27.21 -61.13
C MET A 86 -3.74 26.99 -60.19
N LEU A 87 -4.89 27.62 -60.46
CA LEU A 87 -6.11 27.41 -59.65
C LEU A 87 -6.62 25.97 -59.76
N ALA A 88 -6.53 25.38 -60.96
CA ALA A 88 -6.92 23.99 -61.19
C ALA A 88 -5.97 23.02 -60.48
N LEU A 89 -4.66 23.26 -60.53
CA LEU A 89 -3.67 22.48 -59.79
C LEU A 89 -3.86 22.59 -58.28
N LEU A 90 -4.14 23.79 -57.76
CA LEU A 90 -4.36 24.00 -56.34
C LEU A 90 -5.63 23.27 -55.86
N LYS A 91 -6.74 23.34 -56.63
CA LYS A 91 -7.96 22.57 -56.36
C LYS A 91 -7.70 21.06 -56.42
N SER A 92 -6.91 20.59 -57.39
CA SER A 92 -6.55 19.17 -57.52
C SER A 92 -5.67 18.68 -56.35
N LEU A 93 -4.67 19.47 -55.95
CA LEU A 93 -3.79 19.13 -54.83
C LEU A 93 -4.56 19.12 -53.51
N ALA A 94 -5.44 20.11 -53.29
CA ALA A 94 -6.33 20.17 -52.14
C ALA A 94 -7.27 18.95 -52.11
N ALA A 95 -7.94 18.65 -53.21
CA ALA A 95 -8.87 17.52 -53.31
C ALA A 95 -8.16 16.17 -53.06
N SER A 96 -6.99 15.96 -53.64
CA SER A 96 -6.19 14.73 -53.45
C SER A 96 -5.76 14.50 -51.99
N ASN A 97 -5.65 15.57 -51.20
CA ASN A 97 -5.26 15.52 -49.80
C ASN A 97 -6.44 15.59 -48.82
N GLY A 98 -7.69 15.50 -49.32
CA GLY A 98 -8.90 15.52 -48.49
C GLY A 98 -9.27 16.93 -48.00
N LEU A 99 -8.95 17.96 -48.78
CA LEU A 99 -9.29 19.34 -48.50
C LEU A 99 -10.28 19.86 -49.53
N ARG A 100 -11.22 20.71 -49.11
CA ARG A 100 -12.16 21.39 -50.00
C ARG A 100 -11.68 22.82 -50.23
N ALA A 101 -11.46 23.17 -51.50
CA ALA A 101 -11.15 24.53 -51.91
C ALA A 101 -12.41 25.20 -52.45
N THR A 102 -12.94 26.18 -51.72
CA THR A 102 -14.12 26.98 -52.11
C THR A 102 -13.65 28.39 -52.43
N GLN A 103 -14.01 28.90 -53.60
CA GLN A 103 -13.70 30.28 -53.99
C GLN A 103 -14.82 31.19 -53.50
N ASP A 104 -14.50 32.13 -52.62
CA ASP A 104 -15.42 33.11 -52.05
C ASP A 104 -14.91 34.52 -52.39
N GLY A 105 -15.40 35.06 -53.50
CA GLY A 105 -14.94 36.34 -54.04
C GLY A 105 -13.43 36.37 -54.34
N PRO A 106 -12.67 37.34 -53.80
CA PRO A 106 -11.22 37.48 -54.05
C PRO A 106 -10.36 36.52 -53.21
N PHE A 107 -10.96 35.70 -52.35
CA PHE A 107 -10.26 34.76 -51.48
C PHE A 107 -10.58 33.31 -51.86
N LEU A 108 -9.56 32.47 -51.79
CA LEU A 108 -9.68 31.02 -51.89
C LEU A 108 -9.63 30.44 -50.47
N ARG A 109 -10.72 29.83 -50.03
CA ARG A 109 -10.78 29.18 -48.71
C ARG A 109 -10.48 27.68 -48.85
N ILE A 110 -9.50 27.19 -48.10
CA ILE A 110 -9.17 25.75 -48.02
C ILE A 110 -9.51 25.23 -46.62
N GLU A 111 -10.40 24.24 -46.56
CA GLU A 111 -10.85 23.60 -45.32
C GLU A 111 -10.63 22.09 -45.39
N SER A 112 -10.35 21.47 -44.25
CA SER A 112 -10.28 20.01 -44.15
C SER A 112 -11.68 19.40 -44.28
N ILE A 113 -11.83 18.36 -45.10
CA ILE A 113 -13.06 17.56 -45.17
C ILE A 113 -13.25 16.69 -43.90
N ALA A 114 -12.28 16.68 -42.99
CA ALA A 114 -12.46 16.07 -41.67
C ALA A 114 -13.44 16.90 -40.83
N ALA A 115 -14.70 16.49 -40.88
CA ALA A 115 -15.77 16.73 -39.91
C ALA A 115 -15.88 18.18 -39.39
N ILE A 116 -16.61 19.02 -40.13
CA ILE A 116 -17.33 20.13 -39.52
C ILE A 116 -18.62 19.55 -38.92
N PRO A 117 -18.81 19.50 -37.59
CA PRO A 117 -20.12 19.27 -37.03
C PRO A 117 -20.91 20.57 -37.13
N GLY A 118 -21.87 20.61 -38.07
CA GLY A 118 -22.95 21.59 -38.09
C GLY A 118 -22.71 22.89 -38.88
N ARG A 119 -23.20 22.92 -40.13
CA ARG A 119 -24.21 23.88 -40.61
C ARG A 119 -24.64 23.56 -42.06
N GLU A 120 -25.94 23.69 -42.28
CA GLU A 120 -26.79 23.16 -43.36
C GLU A 120 -26.64 23.80 -44.75
N GLY A 121 -27.16 23.11 -45.79
CA GLY A 121 -27.74 23.80 -46.94
C GLY A 121 -27.75 23.11 -48.32
N ALA A 122 -28.36 21.92 -48.48
CA ALA A 122 -29.03 21.52 -49.74
C ALA A 122 -29.86 20.23 -49.52
N PRO A 123 -31.13 20.17 -49.98
CA PRO A 123 -31.99 19.03 -49.71
C PRO A 123 -31.64 17.89 -50.67
N ARG A 124 -31.02 16.82 -50.15
CA ARG A 124 -31.03 15.52 -50.82
C ARG A 124 -32.15 14.68 -50.20
N ALA A 125 -33.25 14.60 -50.93
CA ALA A 125 -34.26 13.59 -50.74
C ALA A 125 -33.66 12.22 -51.08
N ALA A 126 -33.55 11.35 -50.07
CA ALA A 126 -33.72 9.88 -50.12
C ALA A 126 -33.22 9.33 -48.77
N GLY A 127 -34.09 8.59 -48.08
CA GLY A 127 -34.00 8.32 -46.66
C GLY A 127 -32.78 7.51 -46.24
N ASP A 128 -32.12 8.01 -45.19
CA ASP A 128 -31.47 7.16 -44.21
C ASP A 128 -31.90 7.70 -42.85
N THR A 129 -33.02 7.17 -42.36
CA THR A 129 -33.42 7.35 -40.96
C THR A 129 -32.29 6.78 -40.12
N ILE A 130 -31.54 7.65 -39.43
CA ILE A 130 -30.67 7.23 -38.33
C ILE A 130 -31.58 6.50 -37.34
N ALA A 131 -31.51 5.17 -37.34
CA ALA A 131 -32.21 4.36 -36.36
C ALA A 131 -31.76 4.85 -34.97
N PRO A 132 -32.68 5.06 -34.02
CA PRO A 132 -32.28 5.36 -32.65
C PRO A 132 -31.36 4.23 -32.19
N ALA A 133 -30.17 4.57 -31.70
CA ALA A 133 -29.20 3.63 -31.15
C ALA A 133 -29.91 2.65 -30.20
N GLU A 134 -30.17 1.43 -30.69
CA GLU A 134 -30.98 0.46 -29.98
C GLU A 134 -30.17 -0.05 -28.79
N ARG A 135 -30.52 0.42 -27.60
CA ARG A 135 -29.90 -0.03 -26.36
C ARG A 135 -30.39 -1.44 -26.08
N ARG A 136 -29.45 -2.38 -26.02
CA ARG A 136 -29.74 -3.78 -25.72
C ARG A 136 -29.18 -4.13 -24.35
N LEU A 137 -29.86 -5.06 -23.67
CA LEU A 137 -29.38 -5.64 -22.43
C LEU A 137 -28.47 -6.83 -22.75
N PHE A 138 -27.22 -6.75 -22.31
CA PHE A 138 -26.27 -7.83 -22.40
C PHE A 138 -26.05 -8.45 -21.03
N VAL A 139 -26.04 -9.78 -20.97
CA VAL A 139 -25.73 -10.53 -19.75
C VAL A 139 -24.37 -11.19 -19.93
N TYR A 140 -23.43 -10.91 -19.04
CA TYR A 140 -22.11 -11.54 -19.03
C TYR A 140 -21.86 -12.26 -17.71
N ARG A 141 -21.55 -13.56 -17.78
CA ARG A 141 -21.22 -14.34 -16.59
C ARG A 141 -19.72 -14.33 -16.33
N LEU A 142 -19.32 -13.90 -15.14
CA LEU A 142 -17.92 -13.84 -14.72
C LEU A 142 -17.43 -15.22 -14.25
N LYS A 143 -16.15 -15.51 -14.52
CA LYS A 143 -15.52 -16.80 -14.19
C LYS A 143 -14.66 -16.75 -12.93
N HIS A 144 -13.98 -15.63 -12.67
CA HIS A 144 -12.97 -15.52 -11.62
C HIS A 144 -13.21 -14.34 -10.68
N ALA A 145 -13.61 -13.20 -11.22
CA ALA A 145 -13.89 -12.01 -10.45
C ALA A 145 -15.33 -11.98 -9.89
N ARG A 146 -15.54 -11.20 -8.83
CA ARG A 146 -16.89 -10.94 -8.27
C ARG A 146 -17.58 -9.81 -9.01
N ALA A 147 -18.84 -10.04 -9.40
CA ALA A 147 -19.68 -9.08 -10.12
C ALA A 147 -19.76 -7.72 -9.41
N ALA A 148 -19.98 -7.69 -8.10
CA ALA A 148 -20.07 -6.46 -7.32
C ALA A 148 -18.80 -5.57 -7.44
N ARG A 149 -17.61 -6.18 -7.38
CA ARG A 149 -16.33 -5.45 -7.45
C ARG A 149 -16.07 -4.92 -8.86
N LEU A 150 -16.29 -5.75 -9.88
CA LEU A 150 -16.08 -5.36 -11.28
C LEU A 150 -17.10 -4.34 -11.76
N ALA A 151 -18.38 -4.45 -11.37
CA ALA A 151 -19.40 -3.47 -11.71
C ALA A 151 -19.02 -2.08 -11.17
N GLY A 152 -18.53 -1.99 -9.94
CA GLY A 152 -18.04 -0.72 -9.38
C GLY A 152 -16.90 -0.12 -10.20
N THR A 153 -15.92 -0.92 -10.59
CA THR A 153 -14.78 -0.46 -11.42
C THR A 153 -15.21 -0.09 -12.84
N LEU A 154 -16.03 -0.91 -13.48
CA LEU A 154 -16.50 -0.68 -14.85
C LEU A 154 -17.47 0.50 -14.93
N SER A 155 -18.35 0.69 -13.95
CA SER A 155 -19.21 1.87 -13.87
C SER A 155 -18.40 3.15 -13.62
N ALA A 156 -17.27 3.08 -12.91
CA ALA A 156 -16.39 4.24 -12.75
C ALA A 156 -15.66 4.64 -14.04
N ILE A 157 -15.38 3.68 -14.92
CA ILE A 157 -14.65 3.90 -16.19
C ILE A 157 -15.61 4.22 -17.34
N PHE A 158 -16.71 3.47 -17.45
CA PHE A 158 -17.64 3.47 -18.58
C PHE A 158 -19.03 3.99 -18.24
N GLY A 159 -19.38 4.05 -16.95
CA GLY A 159 -20.64 4.65 -16.51
C GLY A 159 -20.61 6.14 -16.82
N GLY A 160 -21.42 6.54 -17.80
CA GLY A 160 -21.63 7.94 -18.14
C GLY A 160 -21.99 8.72 -16.88
N ARG A 161 -21.50 9.97 -16.79
CA ARG A 161 -21.91 10.93 -15.75
C ARG A 161 -23.40 11.28 -15.96
N SER A 162 -24.30 10.36 -15.63
CA SER A 162 -25.74 10.54 -15.70
C SER A 162 -26.42 9.65 -14.67
N ALA A 163 -25.97 9.76 -13.42
CA ALA A 163 -26.79 9.62 -12.21
C ALA A 163 -25.93 9.97 -10.97
N ALA A 164 -25.40 11.20 -10.93
CA ALA A 164 -25.22 11.87 -9.64
C ALA A 164 -26.60 12.39 -9.20
N GLY A 165 -27.53 11.47 -9.04
CA GLY A 165 -28.85 11.66 -8.47
C GLY A 165 -28.91 10.70 -7.28
N ASP A 166 -28.57 11.25 -6.12
CA ASP A 166 -29.04 10.77 -4.82
C ASP A 166 -28.80 9.28 -4.49
N VAL A 167 -27.55 8.93 -4.21
CA VAL A 167 -27.20 7.86 -3.27
C VAL A 167 -26.19 8.40 -2.27
N SER A 168 -26.57 9.50 -1.63
CA SER A 168 -26.09 9.86 -0.30
C SER A 168 -27.24 9.63 0.66
N ARG A 169 -27.01 8.82 1.70
CA ARG A 169 -27.85 8.60 2.90
C ARG A 169 -28.87 7.45 2.83
N LEU A 170 -28.33 6.23 2.92
CA LEU A 170 -28.87 5.20 3.82
C LEU A 170 -27.87 4.86 4.95
N SER A 171 -26.94 5.76 5.23
CA SER A 171 -26.24 5.75 6.53
C SER A 171 -27.28 6.15 7.56
N GLU A 172 -27.88 5.17 8.24
CA GLU A 172 -28.56 5.43 9.50
C GLU A 172 -27.60 6.26 10.38
N PRO A 173 -28.06 7.41 10.92
CA PRO A 173 -27.22 8.18 11.82
C PRO A 173 -26.79 7.26 12.95
N SER A 174 -25.48 7.23 13.21
CA SER A 174 -24.96 6.48 14.36
C SER A 174 -25.67 6.97 15.63
N LEU A 175 -26.01 6.07 16.56
CA LEU A 175 -26.70 6.43 17.80
C LEU A 175 -25.96 7.57 18.55
N SER A 176 -24.64 7.65 18.38
CA SER A 176 -23.76 8.73 18.83
C SER A 176 -24.04 10.10 18.22
N GLU A 177 -24.44 10.18 16.95
CA GLU A 177 -24.84 11.42 16.27
C GLU A 177 -26.23 11.89 16.71
N GLY A 178 -27.16 10.96 16.89
CA GLY A 178 -28.49 11.27 17.45
C GLY A 178 -28.41 11.82 18.88
N LEU A 179 -27.55 11.24 19.73
CA LEU A 179 -27.35 11.70 21.10
C LEU A 179 -26.68 13.07 21.20
N ARG A 180 -25.81 13.42 20.23
CA ARG A 180 -25.21 14.76 20.12
C ARG A 180 -26.21 15.82 19.67
N ALA A 181 -27.12 15.47 18.77
CA ALA A 181 -28.17 16.38 18.28
C ALA A 181 -29.27 16.65 19.33
N GLN A 182 -29.46 15.73 20.29
CA GLN A 182 -30.42 15.88 21.38
C GLN A 182 -29.86 16.61 22.62
N GLN A 183 -28.57 17.00 22.62
CA GLN A 183 -27.99 17.77 23.71
C GLN A 183 -28.41 19.24 23.62
N VAL A 184 -29.39 19.62 24.44
CA VAL A 184 -29.77 21.02 24.71
C VAL A 184 -28.53 21.77 25.23
N PRO A 185 -28.10 22.86 24.59
CA PRO A 185 -26.96 23.64 25.08
C PRO A 185 -27.32 24.35 26.39
N PRO A 186 -26.38 24.50 27.33
CA PRO A 186 -26.59 25.30 28.53
C PRO A 186 -26.78 26.77 28.15
N VAL A 187 -27.77 27.41 28.77
CA VAL A 187 -28.04 28.84 28.66
C VAL A 187 -26.89 29.64 29.27
N GLY A 188 -26.25 30.46 28.44
CA GLY A 188 -25.40 31.58 28.89
C GLY A 188 -23.94 31.50 28.49
N ALA A 189 -23.59 32.04 27.32
CA ALA A 189 -22.33 32.74 27.05
C ALA A 189 -22.48 33.55 25.76
N GLY A 190 -21.87 34.73 25.73
CA GLY A 190 -22.19 35.82 24.82
C GLY A 190 -21.82 35.61 23.35
N ASN A 191 -22.50 36.40 22.51
CA ASN A 191 -22.16 36.63 21.11
C ASN A 191 -20.76 37.25 20.99
N GLU A 192 -19.82 36.52 20.38
CA GLU A 192 -18.66 37.09 19.69
C GLU A 192 -18.59 36.51 18.26
N PRO A 193 -18.50 37.35 17.21
CA PRO A 193 -18.33 36.87 15.85
C PRO A 193 -16.86 36.52 15.59
N LYS A 194 -16.57 35.24 15.32
CA LYS A 194 -15.29 34.80 14.75
C LYS A 194 -15.30 34.99 13.24
N PRO A 195 -14.26 35.59 12.63
CA PRO A 195 -14.17 35.73 11.17
C PRO A 195 -13.95 34.35 10.53
N GLN A 196 -14.89 33.93 9.68
CA GLN A 196 -14.72 32.79 8.79
C GLN A 196 -13.87 33.22 7.59
N VAL A 197 -12.59 32.82 7.58
CA VAL A 197 -11.77 32.84 6.37
C VAL A 197 -12.16 31.59 5.56
N ASN A 198 -13.00 31.78 4.54
CA ASN A 198 -13.22 30.77 3.51
C ASN A 198 -11.94 30.66 2.68
N VAL A 199 -11.07 29.70 3.02
CA VAL A 199 -10.04 29.24 2.10
C VAL A 199 -10.70 28.21 1.19
N ASP A 200 -11.05 28.67 -0.01
CA ASP A 200 -11.53 27.84 -1.11
C ASP A 200 -10.36 27.00 -1.62
N VAL A 201 -10.06 25.88 -0.94
CA VAL A 201 -9.09 24.90 -1.42
C VAL A 201 -9.83 24.00 -2.41
N THR A 202 -9.84 24.40 -3.68
CA THR A 202 -10.17 23.49 -4.78
C THR A 202 -9.09 22.40 -4.82
N PRO A 203 -9.39 21.12 -4.55
CA PRO A 203 -8.41 20.06 -4.76
C PRO A 203 -8.11 19.91 -6.25
N PRO A 204 -6.85 19.69 -6.65
CA PRO A 204 -6.51 19.45 -8.06
C PRO A 204 -7.21 18.18 -8.52
N ARG A 205 -8.17 18.36 -9.42
CA ARG A 205 -8.91 17.28 -10.06
C ARG A 205 -7.92 16.45 -10.91
N PRO A 206 -7.88 15.11 -10.79
CA PRO A 206 -7.16 14.30 -11.75
C PRO A 206 -7.84 14.46 -13.11
N ALA A 207 -7.07 14.84 -14.13
CA ALA A 207 -7.50 14.82 -15.51
C ALA A 207 -7.71 13.36 -15.93
N SER A 208 -8.93 12.85 -15.78
CA SER A 208 -9.32 11.59 -16.40
C SER A 208 -9.59 11.85 -17.88
N LEU A 209 -8.82 11.20 -18.75
CA LEU A 209 -9.17 11.08 -20.16
C LEU A 209 -10.48 10.28 -20.25
N PRO A 210 -11.58 10.82 -20.80
CA PRO A 210 -12.75 10.00 -21.09
C PRO A 210 -12.42 9.10 -22.28
N ALA A 211 -12.49 7.79 -22.10
CA ALA A 211 -12.80 6.90 -23.20
C ALA A 211 -14.21 7.31 -23.68
N GLN A 212 -14.28 8.09 -24.76
CA GLN A 212 -15.54 8.59 -25.31
C GLN A 212 -16.34 7.42 -25.90
N LEU A 213 -17.12 6.75 -25.06
CA LEU A 213 -18.22 5.91 -25.50
C LEU A 213 -19.33 6.80 -26.09
N ARG A 214 -20.06 6.28 -27.08
CA ARG A 214 -21.09 7.04 -27.78
C ARG A 214 -22.40 7.10 -26.99
N GLY A 215 -22.65 6.12 -26.11
CA GLY A 215 -23.85 6.04 -25.28
C GLY A 215 -23.61 6.07 -23.76
N ASP A 216 -24.68 6.35 -23.02
CA ASP A 216 -24.75 6.15 -21.56
C ASP A 216 -24.85 4.65 -21.25
N VAL A 217 -23.84 4.12 -20.57
CA VAL A 217 -23.73 2.70 -20.22
C VAL A 217 -24.12 2.51 -18.77
N GLN A 218 -25.10 1.64 -18.51
CA GLN A 218 -25.49 1.24 -17.16
C GLN A 218 -25.05 -0.19 -16.90
N ILE A 219 -24.29 -0.40 -15.83
CA ILE A 219 -23.78 -1.71 -15.42
C ILE A 219 -24.34 -2.01 -14.03
N VAL A 220 -25.07 -3.13 -13.92
CA VAL A 220 -25.65 -3.60 -12.67
C VAL A 220 -25.09 -4.99 -12.36
N PRO A 221 -24.51 -5.20 -11.16
CA PRO A 221 -24.07 -6.53 -10.74
C PRO A 221 -25.26 -7.38 -10.29
N GLU A 222 -25.30 -8.63 -10.73
CA GLU A 222 -26.20 -9.66 -10.23
C GLU A 222 -25.39 -10.66 -9.39
N GLU A 223 -25.48 -10.55 -8.06
CA GLU A 223 -24.62 -11.30 -7.14
C GLU A 223 -24.97 -12.79 -7.07
N ALA A 224 -26.26 -13.15 -7.16
CA ALA A 224 -26.72 -14.53 -7.02
C ALA A 224 -26.18 -15.45 -8.13
N THR A 225 -25.99 -14.92 -9.35
CA THR A 225 -25.47 -15.67 -10.50
C THR A 225 -24.04 -15.30 -10.89
N ASN A 226 -23.41 -14.37 -10.16
CA ASN A 226 -22.13 -13.75 -10.48
C ASN A 226 -22.06 -13.27 -11.95
N SER A 227 -23.06 -12.49 -12.36
CA SER A 227 -23.18 -11.96 -13.72
C SER A 227 -23.26 -10.43 -13.72
N LEU A 228 -22.84 -9.81 -14.81
CA LEU A 228 -22.98 -8.39 -15.08
C LEU A 228 -24.10 -8.16 -16.08
N LEU A 229 -25.06 -7.33 -15.70
CA LEU A 229 -26.12 -6.84 -16.57
C LEU A 229 -25.67 -5.48 -17.13
N VAL A 230 -25.37 -5.45 -18.43
CA VAL A 230 -24.85 -4.27 -19.11
C VAL A 230 -25.88 -3.77 -20.10
N ARG A 231 -26.40 -2.57 -19.86
CA ARG A 231 -27.28 -1.86 -20.79
C ARG A 231 -26.43 -0.85 -21.56
N ALA A 232 -26.19 -1.14 -22.84
CA ALA A 232 -25.31 -0.35 -23.71
C ALA A 232 -25.82 -0.37 -25.17
N GLU A 233 -25.26 0.52 -25.99
CA GLU A 233 -25.42 0.46 -27.45
C GLU A 233 -24.62 -0.73 -28.03
N ALA A 234 -25.09 -1.32 -29.12
CA ALA A 234 -24.44 -2.47 -29.75
C ALA A 234 -22.98 -2.20 -30.15
N GLY A 235 -22.63 -0.96 -30.51
CA GLY A 235 -21.26 -0.57 -30.84
C GLY A 235 -20.31 -0.46 -29.64
N ASP A 236 -20.83 -0.12 -28.45
CA ASP A 236 -20.01 0.04 -27.23
C ASP A 236 -19.78 -1.32 -26.52
N TRP A 237 -20.66 -2.29 -26.77
CA TRP A 237 -20.62 -3.61 -26.13
C TRP A 237 -19.33 -4.39 -26.38
N ASP A 238 -18.77 -4.35 -27.60
CA ASP A 238 -17.56 -5.11 -27.91
C ASP A 238 -16.34 -4.59 -27.14
N VAL A 239 -16.26 -3.27 -26.90
CA VAL A 239 -15.21 -2.65 -26.07
C VAL A 239 -15.37 -3.07 -24.60
N ILE A 240 -16.60 -3.01 -24.08
CA ILE A 240 -16.89 -3.41 -22.70
C ILE A 240 -16.60 -4.90 -22.49
N ARG A 241 -16.97 -5.75 -23.46
CA ARG A 241 -16.71 -7.19 -23.42
C ARG A 241 -15.20 -7.47 -23.36
N GLN A 242 -14.39 -6.80 -24.17
CA GLN A 242 -12.94 -6.94 -24.14
C GLN A 242 -12.36 -6.49 -22.79
N ALA A 243 -12.86 -5.39 -22.23
CA ALA A 243 -12.46 -4.91 -20.91
C ALA A 243 -12.86 -5.90 -19.78
N ILE A 244 -14.04 -6.50 -19.84
CA ILE A 244 -14.46 -7.51 -18.87
C ILE A 244 -13.54 -8.74 -18.97
N GLN A 245 -13.21 -9.19 -20.19
CA GLN A 245 -12.34 -10.34 -20.41
C GLN A 245 -10.91 -10.10 -19.91
N SER A 246 -10.38 -8.89 -20.04
CA SER A 246 -9.04 -8.56 -19.53
C SER A 246 -9.00 -8.39 -18.01
N LEU A 247 -10.12 -8.08 -17.37
CA LEU A 247 -10.23 -7.91 -15.91
C LEU A 247 -10.65 -9.20 -15.17
N ASP A 248 -11.33 -10.13 -15.84
CA ASP A 248 -11.76 -11.42 -15.28
C ASP A 248 -10.61 -12.45 -15.29
N LEU A 249 -9.50 -12.10 -14.64
CA LEU A 249 -8.32 -12.95 -14.49
C LEU A 249 -8.42 -13.81 -13.22
N ARG A 250 -7.77 -14.98 -13.24
CA ARG A 250 -7.64 -15.82 -12.06
C ARG A 250 -6.82 -15.05 -11.00
N PRO A 251 -7.31 -14.93 -9.75
CA PRO A 251 -6.55 -14.27 -8.71
C PRO A 251 -5.34 -15.11 -8.30
N LEU A 252 -4.20 -14.44 -8.16
CA LEU A 252 -2.99 -15.04 -7.59
C LEU A 252 -3.16 -15.27 -6.09
N GLN A 253 -2.49 -16.29 -5.56
CA GLN A 253 -2.51 -16.68 -4.15
C GLN A 253 -1.09 -17.00 -3.70
N ALA A 254 -0.78 -16.72 -2.44
CA ALA A 254 0.49 -17.06 -1.81
C ALA A 254 0.22 -17.93 -0.58
N LEU A 255 0.99 -19.01 -0.46
CA LEU A 255 1.03 -19.82 0.76
C LEU A 255 2.18 -19.31 1.62
N ILE A 256 1.87 -18.77 2.78
CA ILE A 256 2.86 -18.24 3.70
C ILE A 256 3.02 -19.20 4.87
N GLU A 257 4.26 -19.62 5.10
CA GLU A 257 4.66 -20.39 6.27
C GLU A 257 5.53 -19.52 7.16
N VAL A 258 5.17 -19.41 8.44
CA VAL A 258 5.97 -18.69 9.44
C VAL A 258 6.55 -19.71 10.40
N MET A 259 7.83 -19.57 10.74
CA MET A 259 8.49 -20.43 11.72
C MET A 259 8.92 -19.62 12.94
N ILE A 260 8.41 -20.00 14.10
CA ILE A 260 8.74 -19.39 15.39
C ILE A 260 9.51 -20.43 16.19
N ALA A 261 10.76 -20.12 16.53
CA ALA A 261 11.61 -20.99 17.33
C ALA A 261 12.08 -20.25 18.59
N GLU A 262 11.84 -20.82 19.75
CA GLU A 262 12.35 -20.34 21.04
C GLU A 262 13.15 -21.44 21.73
N VAL A 263 14.34 -21.09 22.21
CA VAL A 263 15.20 -21.98 22.98
C VAL A 263 15.52 -21.31 24.30
N ARG A 264 15.05 -21.91 25.40
CA ARG A 264 15.41 -21.48 26.76
C ARG A 264 16.36 -22.50 27.36
N ARG A 265 17.46 -22.00 27.92
CA ARG A 265 18.42 -22.81 28.66
C ARG A 265 18.60 -22.19 30.05
N THR A 266 18.28 -22.97 31.07
CA THR A 266 18.48 -22.61 32.47
C THR A 266 19.58 -23.49 33.04
N SER A 267 20.54 -22.86 33.73
CA SER A 267 21.56 -23.55 34.50
C SER A 267 21.65 -22.84 35.84
N ASP A 268 21.25 -23.54 36.90
CA ASP A 268 21.36 -23.08 38.27
C ASP A 268 22.36 -23.98 38.99
N PHE A 269 23.27 -23.38 39.74
CA PHE A 269 24.25 -24.09 40.53
C PHE A 269 24.32 -23.41 41.89
N GLN A 270 23.95 -24.16 42.91
CA GLN A 270 23.93 -23.74 44.29
C GLN A 270 24.88 -24.64 45.07
N ILE A 271 25.74 -24.04 45.88
CA ILE A 271 26.60 -24.76 46.81
C ILE A 271 26.57 -24.00 48.12
N GLY A 272 26.44 -24.69 49.24
CA GLY A 272 26.40 -24.06 50.55
C GLY A 272 26.64 -25.04 51.68
N THR A 273 26.98 -24.51 52.84
CA THR A 273 27.17 -25.30 54.06
C THR A 273 26.19 -24.88 55.14
N SER A 274 25.69 -25.84 55.92
CA SER A 274 24.88 -25.57 57.10
C SER A 274 25.40 -26.38 58.29
N GLY A 275 25.21 -25.84 59.49
CA GLY A 275 25.74 -26.41 60.71
C GLY A 275 24.70 -26.40 61.82
N ARG A 276 24.67 -27.47 62.62
CA ARG A 276 23.82 -27.59 63.80
C ARG A 276 24.64 -28.07 64.98
N ILE A 277 24.50 -27.38 66.10
CA ILE A 277 25.09 -27.78 67.38
C ILE A 277 23.94 -28.15 68.31
N GLY A 278 23.87 -29.41 68.72
CA GLY A 278 22.93 -29.89 69.73
C GLY A 278 23.64 -30.17 71.04
N SER A 279 23.03 -29.83 72.17
CA SER A 279 23.50 -30.25 73.49
C SER A 279 22.37 -30.87 74.31
N ASP A 280 22.54 -32.12 74.75
CA ASP A 280 21.59 -32.76 75.64
C ASP A 280 21.67 -32.14 77.04
N THR A 281 20.61 -31.49 77.46
CA THR A 281 20.48 -30.95 78.81
C THR A 281 20.09 -32.11 79.71
N GLY A 282 20.81 -32.32 80.82
CA GLY A 282 20.70 -33.49 81.69
C GLY A 282 19.32 -33.83 82.28
N ASN A 283 18.29 -33.01 82.00
CA ASN A 283 16.88 -33.22 82.34
C ASN A 283 16.03 -33.71 81.16
N GLY A 284 16.64 -34.29 80.11
CA GLY A 284 15.92 -34.89 78.97
C GLY A 284 15.50 -33.91 77.87
N GLY A 285 15.99 -32.67 77.87
CA GLY A 285 15.74 -31.69 76.82
C GLY A 285 16.99 -31.39 76.00
N THR A 286 16.90 -31.32 74.68
CA THR A 286 18.05 -30.98 73.80
C THR A 286 18.01 -29.50 73.43
N ARG A 287 19.07 -28.74 73.74
CA ARG A 287 19.25 -27.36 73.27
C ARG A 287 19.93 -27.42 71.89
N VAL A 288 19.30 -26.86 70.87
CA VAL A 288 19.82 -26.84 69.50
C VAL A 288 20.12 -25.40 69.07
N VAL A 289 21.31 -25.16 68.53
CA VAL A 289 21.74 -23.88 67.93
C VAL A 289 22.09 -24.14 66.48
N GLY A 290 21.47 -23.37 65.57
CA GLY A 290 21.57 -23.59 64.13
C GLY A 290 20.55 -24.61 63.61
N ALA A 291 20.43 -24.68 62.29
CA ALA A 291 19.55 -25.61 61.59
C ALA A 291 20.35 -26.31 60.50
N LEU A 292 20.12 -27.62 60.33
CA LEU A 292 20.55 -28.34 59.14
C LEU A 292 19.59 -27.96 58.02
N THR A 293 19.97 -26.99 57.20
CA THR A 293 19.23 -26.63 55.99
C THR A 293 19.75 -27.47 54.83
N GLY A 294 18.84 -28.04 54.04
CA GLY A 294 19.20 -28.97 52.98
C GLY A 294 19.27 -30.41 53.50
N SER A 295 18.10 -31.00 53.77
CA SER A 295 17.99 -32.45 54.03
C SER A 295 17.24 -33.13 52.89
N SER A 296 17.44 -32.63 51.66
CA SER A 296 16.86 -33.14 50.42
C SER A 296 17.72 -34.25 49.81
N ALA A 297 17.16 -34.95 48.82
CA ALA A 297 17.90 -35.91 48.02
C ALA A 297 19.01 -35.18 47.22
N GLY A 298 20.25 -35.24 47.71
CA GLY A 298 21.41 -34.54 47.13
C GLY A 298 22.37 -33.96 48.16
N ASP A 299 21.94 -33.88 49.43
CA ASP A 299 22.71 -33.26 50.50
C ASP A 299 23.64 -34.26 51.22
N PHE A 300 24.87 -33.84 51.49
CA PHE A 300 25.86 -34.61 52.24
C PHE A 300 25.91 -34.13 53.68
N ALA A 301 25.26 -34.85 54.60
CA ALA A 301 25.31 -34.57 56.03
C ALA A 301 26.34 -35.46 56.74
N LEU A 302 27.21 -34.85 57.54
CA LEU A 302 28.24 -35.49 58.34
C LEU A 302 28.09 -35.07 59.79
N ASN A 303 28.06 -36.06 60.70
CA ASN A 303 28.27 -35.80 62.13
C ASN A 303 29.77 -35.66 62.36
N VAL A 304 30.21 -34.44 62.68
CA VAL A 304 31.65 -34.11 62.72
C VAL A 304 32.23 -34.35 64.12
N MET A 305 31.43 -34.13 65.17
CA MET A 305 31.93 -34.23 66.53
C MET A 305 30.81 -34.58 67.52
N ARG A 306 31.05 -35.57 68.37
CA ARG A 306 30.23 -35.90 69.53
C ARG A 306 31.11 -35.95 70.78
N VAL A 307 30.97 -34.97 71.67
CA VAL A 307 31.71 -34.88 72.93
C VAL A 307 30.72 -34.83 74.08
N GLY A 308 30.54 -35.98 74.75
CA GLY A 308 29.58 -36.15 75.83
C GLY A 308 28.15 -35.86 75.37
N ARG A 309 27.60 -34.73 75.84
CA ARG A 309 26.25 -34.26 75.52
C ARG A 309 26.20 -33.33 74.31
N ILE A 310 27.34 -32.88 73.78
CA ILE A 310 27.42 -31.94 72.66
C ILE A 310 27.63 -32.71 71.36
N ASN A 311 26.78 -32.44 70.37
CA ASN A 311 26.81 -32.99 69.01
C ASN A 311 26.94 -31.83 68.02
N VAL A 312 27.88 -31.95 67.08
CA VAL A 312 28.08 -30.99 65.98
C VAL A 312 27.86 -31.73 64.67
N ASP A 313 26.88 -31.26 63.92
CA ASP A 313 26.51 -31.75 62.61
C ASP A 313 26.80 -30.67 61.55
N VAL A 314 27.36 -31.09 60.43
CA VAL A 314 27.62 -30.23 59.27
C VAL A 314 26.99 -30.87 58.04
N ALA A 315 26.28 -30.09 57.25
CA ALA A 315 25.77 -30.52 55.96
C ALA A 315 26.34 -29.65 54.83
N LEU A 316 26.77 -30.32 53.76
CA LEU A 316 27.11 -29.71 52.49
C LEU A 316 25.92 -29.90 51.53
N ASN A 317 25.33 -28.80 51.12
CA ASN A 317 24.34 -28.76 50.04
C ASN A 317 25.06 -28.40 48.74
N ALA A 318 24.89 -29.21 47.71
CA ALA A 318 25.32 -28.90 46.37
C ALA A 318 24.25 -29.34 45.37
N LEU A 319 23.58 -28.39 44.74
CA LEU A 319 22.50 -28.62 43.81
C LEU A 319 22.82 -27.98 42.46
N ALA A 320 22.91 -28.80 41.42
CA ALA A 320 23.00 -28.35 40.05
C ALA A 320 21.69 -28.66 39.32
N THR A 321 20.97 -27.63 38.89
CA THR A 321 19.74 -27.78 38.09
C THR A 321 20.01 -27.34 36.66
N SER A 322 19.67 -28.19 35.69
CA SER A 322 19.75 -27.84 34.27
C SER A 322 18.40 -28.03 33.60
N GLY A 323 17.94 -27.00 32.88
CA GLY A 323 16.70 -27.01 32.13
C GLY A 323 16.94 -26.62 30.67
N ARG A 324 16.28 -27.31 29.74
CA ARG A 324 16.27 -26.96 28.32
C ARG A 324 14.86 -27.07 27.79
N VAL A 325 14.33 -25.98 27.24
CA VAL A 325 13.01 -25.94 26.62
C VAL A 325 13.18 -25.47 25.17
N ARG A 326 12.54 -26.17 24.23
CA ARG A 326 12.49 -25.80 22.82
C ARG A 326 11.04 -25.71 22.38
N ILE A 327 10.63 -24.54 21.91
CA ILE A 327 9.30 -24.28 21.36
C ILE A 327 9.46 -24.07 19.87
N LEU A 328 8.69 -24.79 19.06
CA LEU A 328 8.64 -24.64 17.61
C LEU A 328 7.18 -24.56 17.17
N SER A 329 6.78 -23.42 16.61
CA SER A 329 5.45 -23.20 16.05
C SER A 329 5.56 -22.87 14.57
N ARG A 330 4.74 -23.54 13.74
CA ARG A 330 4.72 -23.36 12.28
C ARG A 330 3.30 -23.09 11.76
N PRO A 331 2.74 -21.88 11.97
CA PRO A 331 1.48 -21.52 11.34
C PRO A 331 1.66 -21.37 9.83
N VAL A 332 0.67 -21.86 9.08
CA VAL A 332 0.60 -21.79 7.62
C VAL A 332 -0.72 -21.12 7.24
N LEU A 333 -0.67 -20.17 6.31
CA LEU A 333 -1.85 -19.42 5.85
C LEU A 333 -1.80 -19.22 4.34
N LEU A 334 -2.88 -19.55 3.65
CA LEU A 334 -3.07 -19.23 2.24
C LEU A 334 -3.80 -17.90 2.13
N ALA A 335 -3.22 -16.94 1.40
CA ALA A 335 -3.77 -15.60 1.22
C ALA A 335 -3.88 -15.24 -0.26
N GLN A 336 -4.94 -14.53 -0.63
CA GLN A 336 -5.13 -14.02 -1.99
C GLN A 336 -4.35 -12.72 -2.19
N ASN A 337 -3.87 -12.48 -3.42
CA ASN A 337 -3.16 -11.24 -3.75
C ASN A 337 -3.98 -10.00 -3.39
N ASN A 338 -3.35 -9.05 -2.70
CA ASN A 338 -3.93 -7.80 -2.23
C ASN A 338 -5.15 -7.97 -1.29
N GLN A 339 -5.25 -9.10 -0.59
CA GLN A 339 -6.30 -9.36 0.37
C GLN A 339 -5.69 -9.82 1.71
N GLU A 340 -6.08 -9.18 2.79
CA GLU A 340 -5.63 -9.56 4.13
C GLU A 340 -6.22 -10.93 4.51
N ALA A 341 -5.35 -11.80 5.00
CA ALA A 341 -5.72 -13.06 5.62
C ALA A 341 -5.25 -13.07 7.08
N LYS A 342 -6.11 -13.54 7.98
CA LYS A 342 -5.83 -13.61 9.42
C LYS A 342 -6.14 -15.00 9.96
N ILE A 343 -5.28 -15.51 10.82
CA ILE A 343 -5.48 -16.72 11.61
C ILE A 343 -5.20 -16.43 13.08
N LEU A 344 -6.08 -16.91 13.96
CA LEU A 344 -5.92 -16.84 15.41
C LEU A 344 -6.05 -18.27 15.96
N ILE A 345 -5.00 -18.75 16.63
CA ILE A 345 -4.98 -20.05 17.31
C ILE A 345 -4.73 -19.80 18.79
N GLY A 346 -5.69 -20.08 19.65
CA GLY A 346 -5.55 -19.77 21.07
C GLY A 346 -6.71 -20.23 21.92
N SER A 347 -6.72 -19.71 23.14
CA SER A 347 -7.80 -19.86 24.12
C SER A 347 -8.15 -18.49 24.67
N GLU A 348 -9.42 -18.32 24.98
CA GLU A 348 -9.91 -17.09 25.60
C GLU A 348 -9.87 -17.25 27.13
N ARG A 349 -9.19 -16.33 27.82
CA ARG A 349 -8.97 -16.39 29.26
C ARG A 349 -9.86 -15.37 29.96
N PRO A 350 -10.70 -15.78 30.93
CA PRO A 350 -11.46 -14.85 31.74
C PRO A 350 -10.56 -14.14 32.75
N PHE A 351 -10.80 -12.86 32.98
CA PHE A 351 -10.20 -12.07 34.04
C PHE A 351 -11.28 -11.29 34.78
N ILE A 352 -11.22 -11.35 36.11
CA ILE A 352 -12.16 -10.67 36.98
C ILE A 352 -11.73 -9.22 37.18
N GLN A 353 -12.54 -8.27 36.75
CA GLN A 353 -12.44 -6.88 37.16
C GLN A 353 -13.33 -6.68 38.39
N VAL A 354 -12.73 -6.30 39.52
CA VAL A 354 -13.47 -6.01 40.75
C VAL A 354 -13.81 -4.52 40.75
N PHE A 355 -15.09 -4.17 40.65
CA PHE A 355 -15.53 -2.83 41.01
C PHE A 355 -15.67 -2.74 42.53
N ARG A 356 -15.14 -1.69 43.14
CA ARG A 356 -15.40 -1.35 44.54
C ARG A 356 -16.47 -0.26 44.56
N SER A 357 -17.70 -0.61 44.92
CA SER A 357 -18.75 0.37 45.20
C SER A 357 -18.48 1.10 46.53
N LEU A 358 -18.96 2.36 46.61
CA LEU A 358 -18.73 3.33 47.68
C LEU A 358 -19.35 2.94 49.05
N PRO A 359 -18.95 3.59 50.17
CA PRO A 359 -19.02 3.04 51.53
C PRO A 359 -20.39 2.94 52.23
N THR A 360 -21.54 3.12 51.56
CA THR A 360 -22.81 3.39 52.27
C THR A 360 -23.89 2.33 52.21
N ASP A 361 -23.67 1.16 51.58
CA ASP A 361 -24.52 -0.01 51.78
C ASP A 361 -23.73 -1.30 51.50
N ALA A 362 -24.17 -2.43 52.07
CA ALA A 362 -23.45 -3.71 52.14
C ALA A 362 -22.52 -3.99 50.94
N ALA A 363 -21.28 -4.42 51.22
CA ALA A 363 -20.23 -4.65 50.23
C ALA A 363 -20.53 -5.82 49.27
N VAL A 364 -21.48 -5.62 48.35
CA VAL A 364 -21.70 -6.48 47.20
C VAL A 364 -20.61 -6.14 46.19
N ARG A 365 -19.66 -7.06 46.01
CA ARG A 365 -18.63 -6.96 44.97
C ARG A 365 -19.22 -7.48 43.66
N ASP A 366 -19.66 -6.57 42.79
CA ASP A 366 -19.95 -6.94 41.41
C ASP A 366 -18.61 -7.22 40.69
N GLN A 367 -18.38 -8.49 40.38
CA GLN A 367 -17.25 -8.94 39.59
C GLN A 367 -17.69 -9.01 38.13
N VAL A 368 -17.12 -8.15 37.28
CA VAL A 368 -17.31 -8.25 35.84
C VAL A 368 -16.20 -9.15 35.29
N VAL A 369 -16.59 -10.26 34.67
CA VAL A 369 -15.66 -11.14 33.96
C VAL A 369 -15.47 -10.58 32.56
N GLN A 370 -14.25 -10.16 32.22
CA GLN A 370 -13.87 -9.83 30.87
C GLN A 370 -13.05 -10.98 30.30
N TYR A 371 -13.16 -11.22 29.00
CA TYR A 371 -12.41 -12.27 28.33
C TYR A 371 -11.30 -11.67 27.46
N ARG A 372 -10.15 -12.36 27.39
CA ARG A 372 -9.00 -11.95 26.58
C ARG A 372 -8.43 -13.12 25.81
N ASP A 373 -8.23 -12.92 24.51
CA ASP A 373 -7.58 -13.90 23.64
C ASP A 373 -6.10 -14.07 23.99
N VAL A 374 -5.70 -15.33 24.18
CA VAL A 374 -4.31 -15.72 24.40
C VAL A 374 -3.96 -16.83 23.41
N GLY A 375 -2.98 -16.57 22.55
CA GLY A 375 -2.52 -17.53 21.55
C GLY A 375 -1.63 -16.91 20.50
N THR A 376 -1.52 -17.58 19.36
CA THR A 376 -0.79 -17.09 18.18
C THR A 376 -1.78 -16.45 17.21
N SER A 377 -1.63 -15.15 16.95
CA SER A 377 -2.31 -14.41 15.90
C SER A 377 -1.33 -14.09 14.78
N LEU A 378 -1.71 -14.37 13.54
CA LEU A 378 -0.93 -14.03 12.36
C LEU A 378 -1.88 -13.37 11.35
N ALA A 379 -1.57 -12.13 10.97
CA ALA A 379 -2.23 -11.43 9.88
C ALA A 379 -1.20 -11.05 8.82
N ILE A 380 -1.57 -11.32 7.56
CA ILE A 380 -0.68 -11.15 6.42
C ILE A 380 -1.47 -10.51 5.27
N LEU A 381 -0.89 -9.50 4.66
CA LEU A 381 -1.34 -8.91 3.41
C LEU A 381 -0.24 -9.09 2.35
N PRO A 382 -0.40 -10.03 1.40
CA PRO A 382 0.55 -10.23 0.32
C PRO A 382 0.22 -9.38 -0.91
N THR A 383 1.24 -8.83 -1.54
CA THR A 383 1.20 -8.22 -2.87
C THR A 383 2.22 -8.94 -3.75
N ILE A 384 1.70 -9.75 -4.68
CA ILE A 384 2.49 -10.57 -5.60
C ILE A 384 2.75 -9.74 -6.87
N ASN A 385 4.01 -9.59 -7.22
CA ASN A 385 4.46 -8.93 -8.45
C ASN A 385 4.75 -9.96 -9.55
N ASP A 386 4.74 -9.50 -10.80
CA ASP A 386 4.93 -10.37 -11.98
C ASP A 386 6.37 -10.90 -12.11
N ASP A 387 7.34 -10.30 -11.44
CA ASP A 387 8.75 -10.71 -11.41
C ASP A 387 9.05 -11.86 -10.42
N GLY A 388 8.01 -12.37 -9.74
CA GLY A 388 8.13 -13.44 -8.74
C GLY A 388 8.55 -12.96 -7.36
N TYR A 389 8.56 -11.65 -7.10
CA TYR A 389 8.71 -11.10 -5.76
C TYR A 389 7.35 -10.84 -5.12
N VAL A 390 7.29 -11.04 -3.80
CA VAL A 390 6.12 -10.81 -2.98
C VAL A 390 6.47 -9.76 -1.93
N SER A 391 5.75 -8.65 -1.95
CA SER A 391 5.74 -7.69 -0.85
C SER A 391 4.74 -8.19 0.20
N LEU A 392 5.18 -8.27 1.45
CA LEU A 392 4.40 -8.85 2.54
C LEU A 392 4.35 -7.84 3.68
N GLN A 393 3.15 -7.46 4.09
CA GLN A 393 2.92 -6.86 5.39
C GLN A 393 2.53 -7.96 6.35
N VAL A 394 3.36 -8.22 7.36
CA VAL A 394 3.20 -9.30 8.33
C VAL A 394 3.06 -8.71 9.71
N SER A 395 1.97 -9.04 10.39
CA SER A 395 1.79 -8.78 11.82
C SER A 395 1.56 -10.11 12.55
N GLN A 396 2.50 -10.43 13.44
CA GLN A 396 2.52 -11.66 14.20
C GLN A 396 2.51 -11.32 15.69
N GLN A 397 1.60 -11.93 16.43
CA GLN A 397 1.51 -11.81 17.87
C GLN A 397 1.45 -13.20 18.50
N VAL A 398 2.26 -13.43 19.54
CA VAL A 398 2.24 -14.65 20.34
C VAL A 398 2.04 -14.28 21.79
N SER A 399 0.92 -14.70 22.35
CA SER A 399 0.54 -14.49 23.73
C SER A 399 0.47 -15.83 24.47
N THR A 400 1.06 -15.89 25.66
CA THR A 400 1.03 -17.07 26.54
C THR A 400 0.67 -16.65 27.95
N ALA A 401 -0.30 -17.33 28.57
CA ALA A 401 -0.65 -17.12 29.97
C ALA A 401 0.37 -17.83 30.86
N THR A 402 0.99 -17.11 31.80
CA THR A 402 1.92 -17.67 32.77
C THR A 402 1.19 -18.34 33.93
N ALA A 403 1.88 -19.21 34.67
CA ALA A 403 1.36 -19.79 35.91
C ALA A 403 1.26 -18.78 37.05
N GLU A 404 2.03 -17.68 36.98
CA GLU A 404 1.94 -16.58 37.94
C GLU A 404 0.62 -15.83 37.78
N THR A 405 -0.08 -15.66 38.90
CA THR A 405 -1.32 -14.88 38.99
C THR A 405 -1.11 -13.63 39.82
N GLN A 406 -1.52 -12.48 39.30
CA GLN A 406 -1.57 -11.22 40.02
C GLN A 406 -3.01 -10.74 40.06
N PHE A 407 -3.51 -10.33 41.24
CA PHE A 407 -4.90 -9.89 41.43
C PHE A 407 -5.97 -10.91 40.99
N GLY A 408 -5.67 -12.22 41.03
CA GLY A 408 -6.60 -13.26 40.59
C GLY A 408 -6.67 -13.45 39.06
N ALA A 409 -5.77 -12.83 38.29
CA ALA A 409 -5.63 -13.02 36.85
C ALA A 409 -4.20 -13.48 36.50
N PRO A 410 -4.03 -14.39 35.52
CA PRO A 410 -2.70 -14.80 35.08
C PRO A 410 -1.98 -13.66 34.35
N ILE A 411 -0.66 -13.54 34.54
CA ILE A 411 0.15 -12.61 33.73
C ILE A 411 0.20 -13.15 32.29
N ILE A 412 0.04 -12.25 31.31
CA ILE A 412 0.09 -12.60 29.89
C ILE A 412 1.41 -12.10 29.33
N SER A 413 2.27 -13.03 28.90
CA SER A 413 3.49 -12.72 28.17
C SER A 413 3.14 -12.60 26.69
N THR A 414 3.37 -11.41 26.12
CA THR A 414 3.09 -11.11 24.72
C THR A 414 4.39 -10.84 23.98
N ARG A 415 4.52 -11.38 22.77
CA ARG A 415 5.58 -11.08 21.81
C ARG A 415 4.90 -10.64 20.52
N GLU A 416 5.35 -9.53 19.95
CA GLU A 416 4.74 -8.97 18.74
C GLU A 416 5.83 -8.57 17.75
N ALA A 417 5.59 -8.84 16.47
CA ALA A 417 6.43 -8.44 15.36
C ALA A 417 5.54 -7.92 14.22
N SER A 418 5.78 -6.69 13.79
CA SER A 418 5.11 -6.07 12.64
C SER A 418 6.16 -5.57 11.68
N THR A 419 6.11 -6.02 10.43
CA THR A 419 7.11 -5.67 9.42
C THR A 419 6.52 -5.65 8.01
N HIS A 420 7.17 -4.88 7.14
CA HIS A 420 6.97 -4.91 5.70
C HIS A 420 8.24 -5.46 5.07
N LEU A 421 8.14 -6.57 4.34
CA LEU A 421 9.28 -7.24 3.74
C LEU A 421 9.02 -7.54 2.26
N PHE A 422 10.09 -7.53 1.48
CA PHE A 422 10.07 -7.84 0.05
C PHE A 422 10.92 -9.08 -0.17
N VAL A 423 10.29 -10.17 -0.59
CA VAL A 423 10.91 -11.50 -0.63
C VAL A 423 10.59 -12.20 -1.92
N ARG A 424 11.56 -12.94 -2.46
CA ARG A 424 11.36 -13.75 -3.66
C ARG A 424 10.60 -15.03 -3.31
N ASP A 425 9.78 -15.51 -4.23
CA ASP A 425 9.09 -16.79 -4.08
C ASP A 425 10.05 -17.94 -3.66
N GLY A 426 9.58 -18.78 -2.73
CA GLY A 426 10.33 -19.90 -2.17
C GLY A 426 11.49 -19.55 -1.24
N GLN A 427 11.80 -18.27 -1.00
CA GLN A 427 12.88 -17.89 -0.09
C GLN A 427 12.41 -17.74 1.35
N THR A 428 13.26 -18.16 2.29
CA THR A 428 13.07 -17.94 3.72
C THR A 428 13.76 -16.65 4.14
N VAL A 429 13.06 -15.79 4.88
CA VAL A 429 13.62 -14.57 5.45
C VAL A 429 13.40 -14.56 6.96
N VAL A 430 14.43 -14.12 7.68
CA VAL A 430 14.38 -13.93 9.12
C VAL A 430 13.87 -12.51 9.40
N ILE A 431 12.68 -12.42 10.00
CA ILE A 431 12.04 -11.14 10.36
C ILE A 431 12.80 -10.45 11.50
N GLY A 432 13.24 -11.23 12.49
CA GLY A 432 13.95 -10.72 13.66
C GLY A 432 14.27 -11.81 14.67
N GLY A 433 14.93 -11.43 15.76
CA GLY A 433 15.26 -12.31 16.87
C GLY A 433 15.79 -11.53 18.06
N LEU A 434 15.62 -12.08 19.26
CA LEU A 434 16.15 -11.54 20.51
C LEU A 434 16.94 -12.64 21.22
N VAL A 435 18.13 -12.29 21.70
CA VAL A 435 18.92 -13.16 22.58
C VAL A 435 19.08 -12.44 23.91
N GLU A 436 18.57 -13.06 24.96
CA GLU A 436 18.67 -12.56 26.33
C GLU A 436 19.55 -13.48 27.16
N ARG A 437 20.42 -12.90 27.99
CA ARG A 437 21.24 -13.64 28.96
C ARG A 437 21.21 -12.91 30.29
N GLN A 438 20.57 -13.52 31.27
CA GLN A 438 20.57 -13.08 32.66
C GLN A 438 21.51 -13.96 33.47
N ARG A 439 22.30 -13.34 34.36
CA ARG A 439 23.18 -14.05 35.29
C ARG A 439 23.07 -13.41 36.66
N ASP A 440 22.44 -14.13 37.58
CA ASP A 440 22.33 -13.73 38.97
C ASP A 440 23.35 -14.49 39.81
N GLN A 441 24.07 -13.77 40.67
CA GLN A 441 25.01 -14.35 41.62
C GLN A 441 24.70 -13.78 43.01
N ASN A 442 24.16 -14.63 43.88
CA ASN A 442 24.01 -14.31 45.29
C ASN A 442 25.10 -15.01 46.07
N LYS A 443 25.70 -14.28 47.02
CA LYS A 443 26.66 -14.81 47.98
C LYS A 443 26.22 -14.41 49.37
N SER A 444 26.00 -15.39 50.22
CA SER A 444 25.73 -15.20 51.65
C SER A 444 26.74 -15.99 52.46
N GLY A 445 27.00 -15.60 53.70
CA GLY A 445 27.94 -16.34 54.55
C GLY A 445 28.38 -15.58 55.78
N ILE A 446 29.23 -16.21 56.57
CA ILE A 446 29.77 -15.63 57.80
C ILE A 446 30.77 -14.52 57.41
N PRO A 447 30.59 -13.27 57.89
CA PRO A 447 31.53 -12.18 57.64
C PRO A 447 32.97 -12.60 58.01
N LEU A 448 33.98 -12.10 57.28
CA LEU A 448 35.41 -12.44 57.38
C LEU A 448 35.78 -13.86 56.91
N LEU A 449 35.05 -14.88 57.34
CA LEU A 449 35.36 -16.29 57.04
C LEU A 449 35.02 -16.66 55.58
N LYS A 450 33.93 -16.12 55.04
CA LYS A 450 33.49 -16.40 53.66
C LYS A 450 34.45 -15.88 52.57
N ASP A 451 35.29 -14.90 52.92
CA ASP A 451 36.19 -14.22 51.98
C ASP A 451 37.62 -14.82 52.00
N LEU A 452 37.89 -15.83 52.85
CA LEU A 452 39.19 -16.51 52.89
C LEU A 452 39.43 -17.35 51.61
N PRO A 453 40.62 -17.26 50.99
CA PRO A 453 40.96 -18.11 49.85
C PRO A 453 40.94 -19.59 50.25
N LEU A 454 40.57 -20.47 49.32
CA LEU A 454 40.46 -21.94 49.47
C LEU A 454 39.35 -22.44 50.40
N ILE A 455 39.12 -21.81 51.56
CA ILE A 455 38.17 -22.29 52.58
C ILE A 455 36.90 -21.45 52.71
N GLY A 456 36.83 -20.27 52.10
CA GLY A 456 35.67 -19.37 52.20
C GLY A 456 34.36 -20.00 51.72
N GLY A 457 34.42 -20.91 50.74
CA GLY A 457 33.26 -21.68 50.27
C GLY A 457 32.65 -22.64 51.31
N LEU A 458 33.37 -22.92 52.41
CA LEU A 458 32.85 -23.73 53.52
C LEU A 458 32.07 -22.90 54.55
N PHE A 459 32.07 -21.58 54.44
CA PHE A 459 31.46 -20.65 55.39
C PHE A 459 30.40 -19.75 54.74
N GLY A 460 29.88 -20.15 53.58
CA GLY A 460 28.90 -19.39 52.82
C GLY A 460 28.16 -20.25 51.80
N SER A 461 27.30 -19.57 51.04
CA SER A 461 26.46 -20.10 49.96
C SER A 461 26.46 -19.15 48.77
#